data_AF-A0A4Q5N3X7-F1
#
_entry.id   AF-A0A4Q5N3X7-F1
#
_cell.length_a   1.000
_cell.length_b   1.000
_cell.length_c   1.000
_cell.angle_alpha   90.00
_cell.angle_beta   90.00
_cell.angle_gamma   90.00
#
_symmetry.space_group_name_H-M   'P 1'
#
loop_
_entity.id
_entity.type
_entity.pdbx_description
1 polymer ?
#
loop_
_entity_poly.entity_id
_entity_poly.type
_entity_poly.pdbx_seq_one_letter_code
_entity_poly.pdbx_strand_id
1 'polypeptide(L)'
;MTNSAQFISYSQHGEDVILWRALGERPAGFYVDVGAFDPSYDSVTRALYERGWRGINIEPQPERLEAFERERPEDSNLSLAVGDRDGVATLTLPDNPGWASLLAPAVTGSDAMGFRTLEVPIRRLDTLLAERGVDRVDILKIDVEGAEPAVVRGLLDGPIRPLICVVEGVAPGIGRTAGDEAVGLLVEAGYVHCLFDGLNHYLTVDPELESALSVPANPLDGYQTDLVDRLLRERHDLQSTIASLAGENLVLRAVHAAPPVPIPEADLELDGPATREDVGPEDHVPADEVPAKPEGSDLPLPAPADGDADVRVEPGPLPPEPDTSALTFDPETRAARRRISFSRLLQGAPAALPRPPAPALDRLLQLALGDRAPADAVLVLYQEILGRTADSEGLAAWTNRLEAGRSLLEVAHELADSDEALTLPEERIARVRSDLIAWESLIALNELGIAAWHPGRTYTRGTVSHEIFIEALYEVALQRRPTPDEVQFEVNKLVGGVGREWLIRAYAANPAVKSRLLGEPTGALRGRLSQWRTGRRHLETFRALVTEAEARQVAQILGDLPRSTRIALER
;
A
#
# COMPACT_ATOMS: atom_id res chain seq x y z
N MET A 1 -17.51 -31.65 3.21
CA MET A 1 -16.74 -31.19 4.38
C MET A 1 -16.98 -29.70 4.47
N THR A 2 -17.39 -29.20 5.64
CA THR A 2 -17.53 -27.75 5.87
C THR A 2 -16.16 -27.12 5.72
N ASN A 3 -16.04 -26.13 4.85
CA ASN A 3 -14.79 -25.39 4.65
C ASN A 3 -14.55 -24.58 5.93
N SER A 4 -13.66 -25.04 6.80
CA SER A 4 -13.21 -24.26 7.95
C SER A 4 -12.51 -23.02 7.41
N ALA A 5 -13.11 -21.84 7.63
CA ALA A 5 -12.55 -20.59 7.14
C ALA A 5 -11.12 -20.42 7.67
N GLN A 6 -10.18 -20.15 6.75
CA GLN A 6 -8.77 -19.97 7.05
C GLN A 6 -8.59 -18.85 8.09
N PHE A 7 -7.62 -18.98 9.00
CA PHE A 7 -7.37 -17.92 9.97
C PHE A 7 -6.78 -16.71 9.26
N ILE A 8 -7.47 -15.57 9.33
CA ILE A 8 -6.96 -14.29 8.81
C ILE A 8 -6.30 -13.56 9.96
N SER A 9 -5.01 -13.30 9.79
CA SER A 9 -4.16 -12.56 10.71
C SER A 9 -4.10 -11.09 10.31
N TYR A 10 -4.35 -10.21 11.28
CA TYR A 10 -4.37 -8.76 11.12
C TYR A 10 -3.17 -8.07 11.76
N SER A 11 -2.40 -8.83 12.53
CA SER A 11 -1.26 -8.34 13.31
C SER A 11 0.01 -8.19 12.46
N GLN A 12 0.91 -7.29 12.88
CA GLN A 12 2.14 -6.97 12.13
C GLN A 12 3.12 -8.14 12.05
N HIS A 13 3.20 -8.98 13.09
CA HIS A 13 4.19 -10.03 13.24
C HIS A 13 3.60 -11.42 13.56
N GLY A 14 2.28 -11.58 13.46
CA GLY A 14 1.60 -12.85 13.74
C GLY A 14 1.31 -13.06 15.24
N GLU A 15 1.30 -11.99 16.03
CA GLU A 15 0.91 -11.96 17.44
C GLU A 15 -0.45 -12.66 17.64
N ASP A 16 -1.43 -12.34 16.79
CA ASP A 16 -2.78 -12.89 16.84
C ASP A 16 -2.85 -14.39 16.48
N VAL A 17 -1.92 -14.86 15.64
CA VAL A 17 -1.73 -16.29 15.31
C VAL A 17 -1.15 -17.06 16.50
N ILE A 18 -0.14 -16.50 17.17
CA ILE A 18 0.48 -17.09 18.38
C ILE A 18 -0.56 -17.20 19.50
N LEU A 19 -1.34 -16.14 19.71
CA LEU A 19 -2.44 -16.11 20.68
C LEU A 19 -3.54 -17.10 20.31
N TRP A 20 -3.93 -17.21 19.04
CA TRP A 20 -4.92 -18.19 18.58
C TRP A 20 -4.43 -19.64 18.75
N ARG A 21 -3.15 -19.93 18.51
CA ARG A 21 -2.57 -21.26 18.78
C ARG A 21 -2.62 -21.61 20.27
N ALA A 22 -2.37 -20.65 21.16
CA ALA A 22 -2.36 -20.89 22.61
C ALA A 22 -3.77 -20.99 23.22
N LEU A 23 -4.73 -20.19 22.74
CA LEU A 23 -6.04 -20.04 23.37
C LEU A 23 -7.19 -20.68 22.58
N GLY A 24 -7.07 -20.78 21.25
CA GLY A 24 -8.04 -21.43 20.37
C GLY A 24 -9.48 -20.91 20.50
N GLU A 25 -10.45 -21.78 20.22
CA GLU A 25 -11.89 -21.51 20.25
C GLU A 25 -12.47 -21.37 21.68
N ARG A 26 -11.72 -20.83 22.65
CA ARG A 26 -12.21 -20.54 24.01
C ARG A 26 -13.46 -19.63 23.92
N PRO A 27 -14.61 -20.04 24.49
CA PRO A 27 -15.82 -19.23 24.43
C PRO A 27 -15.69 -17.99 25.31
N ALA A 28 -16.07 -16.83 24.75
CA ALA A 28 -16.10 -15.53 25.45
C ALA A 28 -14.78 -15.17 26.17
N GLY A 29 -13.66 -15.25 25.43
CA GLY A 29 -12.38 -14.72 25.88
C GLY A 29 -12.37 -13.18 25.89
N PHE A 30 -11.58 -12.59 26.80
CA PHE A 30 -11.53 -11.15 27.06
C PHE A 30 -10.12 -10.59 26.92
N TYR A 31 -9.95 -9.55 26.09
CA TYR A 31 -8.68 -8.87 25.90
C TYR A 31 -8.70 -7.42 26.38
N VAL A 32 -7.51 -6.90 26.67
CA VAL A 32 -7.25 -5.49 26.86
C VAL A 32 -6.08 -5.11 25.95
N ASP A 33 -6.30 -4.10 25.11
CA ASP A 33 -5.35 -3.65 24.10
C ASP A 33 -4.91 -2.22 24.43
N VAL A 34 -3.69 -2.06 24.95
CA VAL A 34 -3.15 -0.79 25.46
C VAL A 34 -2.20 -0.20 24.43
N GLY A 35 -2.64 0.87 23.77
CA GLY A 35 -1.99 1.42 22.57
C GLY A 35 -2.56 0.80 21.29
N ALA A 36 -3.88 0.63 21.23
CA ALA A 36 -4.53 -0.17 20.20
C ALA A 36 -4.39 0.38 18.76
N PHE A 37 -4.04 1.67 18.59
CA PHE A 37 -3.75 2.36 17.33
C PHE A 37 -4.82 2.33 16.23
N ASP A 38 -5.18 1.16 15.68
CA ASP A 38 -6.16 1.00 14.61
C ASP A 38 -7.01 -0.28 14.84
N PRO A 39 -8.33 -0.25 14.60
CA PRO A 39 -9.20 -1.40 14.87
C PRO A 39 -8.97 -2.63 13.98
N SER A 40 -8.20 -2.50 12.90
CA SER A 40 -8.02 -3.56 11.90
C SER A 40 -6.60 -3.63 11.31
N TYR A 41 -5.89 -2.51 11.15
CA TYR A 41 -4.53 -2.47 10.63
C TYR A 41 -3.49 -2.73 11.73
N ASP A 42 -2.58 -3.68 11.51
CA ASP A 42 -1.58 -4.17 12.48
C ASP A 42 -2.17 -4.63 13.85
N SER A 43 -3.47 -4.93 13.88
CA SER A 43 -4.23 -5.20 15.10
C SER A 43 -4.05 -6.64 15.63
N VAL A 44 -3.51 -6.75 16.84
CA VAL A 44 -3.34 -8.02 17.59
C VAL A 44 -4.68 -8.63 18.04
N THR A 45 -5.72 -7.81 18.19
CA THR A 45 -7.03 -8.22 18.72
C THR A 45 -8.12 -8.33 17.65
N ARG A 46 -7.82 -8.01 16.38
CA ARG A 46 -8.83 -8.04 15.30
C ARG A 46 -9.36 -9.44 15.03
N ALA A 47 -8.49 -10.41 14.80
CA ALA A 47 -8.88 -11.79 14.49
C ALA A 47 -9.70 -12.46 15.62
N LEU A 48 -9.43 -12.13 16.88
CA LEU A 48 -10.12 -12.69 18.05
C LEU A 48 -11.57 -12.18 18.15
N TYR A 49 -11.79 -10.89 17.90
CA TYR A 49 -13.12 -10.26 17.91
C TYR A 49 -14.08 -10.84 16.89
N GLU A 50 -13.59 -11.08 15.67
CA GLU A 50 -14.36 -11.74 14.61
C GLU A 50 -14.75 -13.19 14.97
N ARG A 51 -14.08 -13.75 15.98
CA ARG A 51 -14.33 -15.08 16.56
C ARG A 51 -15.06 -15.02 17.90
N GLY A 52 -15.69 -13.87 18.22
CA GLY A 52 -16.58 -13.70 19.36
C GLY A 52 -15.91 -13.26 20.67
N TRP A 53 -14.62 -12.93 20.66
CA TRP A 53 -13.96 -12.30 21.81
C TRP A 53 -14.36 -10.83 21.94
N ARG A 54 -14.39 -10.29 23.15
CA ARG A 54 -14.73 -8.87 23.39
C ARG A 54 -13.75 -8.29 24.38
N GLY A 55 -13.48 -6.99 24.32
CA GLY A 55 -12.46 -6.41 25.16
C GLY A 55 -12.53 -4.91 25.33
N ILE A 56 -11.40 -4.35 25.79
CA ILE A 56 -11.20 -2.92 25.92
C ILE A 56 -10.04 -2.51 25.01
N ASN A 57 -10.32 -1.64 24.04
CA ASN A 57 -9.30 -1.02 23.20
C ASN A 57 -8.99 0.37 23.77
N ILE A 58 -7.72 0.67 24.00
CA ILE A 58 -7.28 1.91 24.64
C ILE A 58 -6.29 2.62 23.72
N GLU A 59 -6.69 3.79 23.23
CA GLU A 59 -5.91 4.62 22.29
C GLU A 59 -6.01 6.09 22.72
N PRO A 60 -4.92 6.77 23.09
CA PRO A 60 -5.00 8.12 23.65
C PRO A 60 -5.29 9.23 22.62
N GLN A 61 -5.19 8.99 21.30
CA GLN A 61 -5.53 9.96 20.24
C GLN A 61 -7.05 9.96 19.94
N PRO A 62 -7.81 11.01 20.31
CA PRO A 62 -9.28 11.02 20.13
C PRO A 62 -9.72 10.84 18.67
N GLU A 63 -8.92 11.33 17.71
CA GLU A 63 -9.18 11.21 16.28
C GLU A 63 -9.21 9.76 15.75
N ARG A 64 -8.73 8.78 16.51
CA ARG A 64 -8.74 7.36 16.13
C ARG A 64 -10.00 6.62 16.56
N LEU A 65 -10.71 7.11 17.57
CA LEU A 65 -11.85 6.41 18.16
C LEU A 65 -13.03 6.25 17.20
N GLU A 66 -13.22 7.17 16.23
CA GLU A 66 -14.29 7.04 15.23
C GLU A 66 -14.16 5.75 14.40
N ALA A 67 -12.94 5.29 14.11
CA ALA A 67 -12.71 4.02 13.43
C ALA A 67 -13.05 2.83 14.35
N PHE A 68 -12.64 2.90 15.63
CA PHE A 68 -12.96 1.88 16.62
C PHE A 68 -14.47 1.75 16.84
N GLU A 69 -15.22 2.84 17.08
CA GLU A 69 -16.67 2.72 17.31
C GLU A 69 -17.44 2.21 16.08
N ARG A 70 -16.90 2.41 14.87
CA ARG A 70 -17.47 1.90 13.62
C ARG A 70 -17.16 0.42 13.37
N GLU A 71 -15.95 -0.05 13.71
CA GLU A 71 -15.47 -1.40 13.38
C GLU A 71 -15.46 -2.39 14.55
N ARG A 72 -15.50 -1.85 15.78
CA ARG A 72 -15.44 -2.53 17.08
C ARG A 72 -16.62 -2.13 18.00
N PRO A 73 -17.88 -2.00 17.51
CA PRO A 73 -19.00 -1.50 18.32
C PRO A 73 -19.38 -2.40 19.51
N GLU A 74 -18.86 -3.62 19.58
CA GLU A 74 -19.09 -4.54 20.71
C GLU A 74 -17.95 -4.54 21.74
N ASP A 75 -16.84 -3.82 21.46
CA ASP A 75 -15.77 -3.55 22.42
C ASP A 75 -16.02 -2.26 23.20
N SER A 76 -15.30 -2.07 24.31
CA SER A 76 -15.17 -0.77 24.97
C SER A 76 -13.98 0.01 24.40
N ASN A 77 -14.24 1.06 23.62
CA ASN A 77 -13.20 1.85 22.94
C ASN A 77 -12.91 3.15 23.71
N LEU A 78 -11.66 3.37 24.16
CA LEU A 78 -11.32 4.40 25.15
C LEU A 78 -10.25 5.39 24.71
N SER A 79 -10.63 6.67 24.65
CA SER A 79 -9.73 7.82 24.40
C SER A 79 -8.93 8.25 25.65
N LEU A 80 -8.01 7.40 26.13
CA LEU A 80 -7.14 7.70 27.28
C LEU A 80 -5.78 7.00 27.16
N ALA A 81 -4.80 7.47 27.92
CA ALA A 81 -3.52 6.79 28.09
C ALA A 81 -3.51 5.92 29.36
N VAL A 82 -2.63 4.92 29.41
CA VAL A 82 -2.43 4.07 30.60
C VAL A 82 -1.04 4.30 31.19
N GLY A 83 -0.92 4.20 32.52
CA GLY A 83 0.36 4.29 33.21
C GLY A 83 0.25 3.98 34.71
N ASP A 84 1.16 4.53 35.50
CA ASP A 84 1.28 4.27 36.95
C ASP A 84 0.52 5.27 37.84
N ARG A 85 -0.27 6.18 37.24
CA ARG A 85 -1.10 7.17 37.95
C ARG A 85 -2.38 7.51 37.19
N ASP A 86 -3.42 7.88 37.94
CA ASP A 86 -4.61 8.53 37.40
C ASP A 86 -4.40 10.06 37.24
N GLY A 87 -5.08 10.69 36.28
CA GLY A 87 -5.15 12.15 36.13
C GLY A 87 -5.04 12.61 34.68
N VAL A 88 -4.16 13.58 34.43
CA VAL A 88 -3.81 14.08 33.09
C VAL A 88 -2.32 13.83 32.80
N ALA A 89 -2.00 13.52 31.54
CA ALA A 89 -0.64 13.40 31.03
C ALA A 89 -0.48 14.14 29.70
N THR A 90 0.76 14.49 29.38
CA THR A 90 1.13 15.02 28.07
C THR A 90 1.58 13.86 27.18
N LEU A 91 0.83 13.60 26.11
CA LEU A 91 1.18 12.66 25.06
C LEU A 91 2.08 13.37 24.03
N THR A 92 3.22 12.76 23.72
CA THR A 92 4.07 13.14 22.58
C THR A 92 3.55 12.47 21.32
N LEU A 93 3.32 13.24 20.27
CA LEU A 93 2.80 12.77 18.98
C LEU A 93 3.77 13.16 17.84
N PRO A 94 4.62 12.23 17.36
CA PRO A 94 5.55 12.48 16.26
C PRO A 94 4.85 12.65 14.89
N ASP A 95 5.62 12.98 13.85
CA ASP A 95 5.17 12.96 12.44
C ASP A 95 4.55 11.58 12.04
N ASN A 96 4.99 10.48 12.66
CA ASN A 96 4.32 9.17 12.59
C ASN A 96 3.37 9.02 13.80
N PRO A 97 2.04 8.94 13.61
CA PRO A 97 1.08 8.85 14.71
C PRO A 97 1.02 7.48 15.39
N GLY A 98 1.71 6.46 14.87
CA GLY A 98 1.90 5.18 15.59
C GLY A 98 2.76 5.37 16.82
N TRP A 99 3.80 6.20 16.68
CA TRP A 99 4.86 6.41 17.67
C TRP A 99 4.46 7.34 18.83
N ALA A 100 3.19 7.24 19.26
CA ALA A 100 2.59 8.05 20.30
C ALA A 100 3.02 7.57 21.69
N SER A 101 3.77 8.40 22.42
CA SER A 101 4.37 7.99 23.71
C SER A 101 4.13 9.02 24.81
N LEU A 102 4.00 8.55 26.06
CA LEU A 102 4.04 9.40 27.25
C LEU A 102 5.46 9.79 27.66
N LEU A 103 6.49 9.20 27.04
CA LEU A 103 7.87 9.58 27.28
C LEU A 103 8.20 10.95 26.65
N ALA A 104 9.24 11.60 27.20
CA ALA A 104 9.72 12.86 26.66
C ALA A 104 10.31 12.67 25.25
N PRO A 105 10.12 13.64 24.33
CA PRO A 105 10.65 13.57 22.95
C PRO A 105 12.16 13.33 22.84
N ALA A 106 12.93 13.72 23.86
CA ALA A 106 14.37 13.47 23.95
C ALA A 106 14.73 12.00 24.20
N VAL A 107 13.80 11.22 24.78
CA VAL A 107 13.97 9.79 25.09
C VAL A 107 13.57 8.93 23.88
N THR A 108 12.45 9.26 23.24
CA THR A 108 11.98 8.57 22.01
C THR A 108 12.67 9.02 20.72
N GLY A 109 13.65 9.94 20.80
CA GLY A 109 14.33 10.54 19.64
C GLY A 109 13.45 11.48 18.79
N SER A 110 12.19 11.69 19.17
CA SER A 110 11.20 12.50 18.43
C SER A 110 11.60 13.98 18.29
N ASP A 111 12.44 14.50 19.17
CA ASP A 111 13.03 15.85 19.08
C ASP A 111 13.69 16.14 17.73
N ALA A 112 14.31 15.13 17.10
CA ALA A 112 14.98 15.27 15.81
C ALA A 112 14.03 15.19 14.60
N MET A 113 12.83 14.62 14.79
CA MET A 113 11.87 14.34 13.73
C MET A 113 10.78 15.40 13.60
N GLY A 114 10.41 16.03 14.71
CA GLY A 114 9.24 16.89 14.83
C GLY A 114 8.09 16.16 15.52
N PHE A 115 7.42 16.86 16.43
CA PHE A 115 6.30 16.34 17.23
C PHE A 115 5.32 17.47 17.57
N ARG A 116 4.08 17.10 17.90
CA ARG A 116 3.13 17.92 18.68
C ARG A 116 2.92 17.26 20.04
N THR A 117 2.26 17.97 20.94
CA THR A 117 1.82 17.42 22.24
C THR A 117 0.31 17.55 22.40
N LEU A 118 -0.31 16.57 23.05
CA LEU A 118 -1.72 16.58 23.41
C LEU A 118 -1.86 16.32 24.91
N GLU A 119 -2.74 17.03 25.61
CA GLU A 119 -3.12 16.63 26.97
C GLU A 119 -4.24 15.58 26.89
N VAL A 120 -4.01 14.43 27.53
CA VAL A 120 -4.93 13.30 27.52
C VAL A 120 -5.23 12.85 28.96
N PRO A 121 -6.42 12.28 29.24
CA PRO A 121 -6.65 11.55 30.47
C PRO A 121 -5.63 10.39 30.57
N ILE A 122 -5.07 10.17 31.76
CA ILE A 122 -4.29 8.98 32.07
C ILE A 122 -4.96 8.20 33.18
N ARG A 123 -4.96 6.87 33.08
CA ARG A 123 -5.47 5.95 34.10
C ARG A 123 -4.46 4.87 34.45
N ARG A 124 -4.53 4.36 35.66
CA ARG A 124 -3.94 3.06 35.98
C ARG A 124 -4.84 1.94 35.50
N LEU A 125 -4.23 0.82 35.14
CA LEU A 125 -4.99 -0.32 34.63
C LEU A 125 -5.80 -1.00 35.74
N ASP A 126 -5.29 -1.04 36.98
CA ASP A 126 -6.03 -1.54 38.14
C ASP A 126 -7.35 -0.79 38.40
N THR A 127 -7.32 0.55 38.43
CA THR A 127 -8.51 1.36 38.70
C THR A 127 -9.48 1.32 37.54
N LEU A 128 -8.99 1.29 36.29
CA LEU A 128 -9.82 1.21 35.09
C LEU A 128 -10.57 -0.12 34.97
N LEU A 129 -9.90 -1.25 35.24
CA LEU A 129 -10.53 -2.58 35.20
C LEU A 129 -11.56 -2.74 36.32
N ALA A 130 -11.23 -2.28 37.54
CA ALA A 130 -12.16 -2.31 38.67
C ALA A 130 -13.40 -1.43 38.44
N GLU A 131 -13.25 -0.23 37.88
CA GLU A 131 -14.36 0.66 37.51
C GLU A 131 -15.31 0.03 36.48
N ARG A 132 -14.76 -0.75 35.56
CA ARG A 132 -15.53 -1.46 34.51
C ARG A 132 -16.12 -2.79 34.96
N GLY A 133 -15.86 -3.21 36.20
CA GLY A 133 -16.30 -4.51 36.71
C GLY A 133 -15.65 -5.70 36.00
N VAL A 134 -14.46 -5.52 35.41
CA VAL A 134 -13.69 -6.61 34.81
C VAL A 134 -13.03 -7.42 35.92
N ASP A 135 -13.27 -8.73 35.95
CA ASP A 135 -12.70 -9.68 36.90
C ASP A 135 -11.64 -10.62 36.28
N ARG A 136 -11.71 -10.83 34.96
CA ARG A 136 -10.79 -11.66 34.17
C ARG A 136 -10.26 -10.91 32.96
N VAL A 137 -8.97 -11.07 32.68
CA VAL A 137 -8.33 -10.69 31.41
C VAL A 137 -7.59 -11.93 30.91
N ASP A 138 -7.89 -12.38 29.69
CA ASP A 138 -7.20 -13.51 29.07
C ASP A 138 -5.95 -13.03 28.30
N ILE A 139 -6.01 -11.85 27.69
CA ILE A 139 -4.89 -11.26 26.93
C ILE A 139 -4.75 -9.79 27.31
N LEU A 140 -3.53 -9.37 27.65
CA LEU A 140 -3.14 -7.96 27.70
C LEU A 140 -2.06 -7.70 26.66
N LYS A 141 -2.37 -6.88 25.64
CA LYS A 141 -1.35 -6.29 24.75
C LYS A 141 -0.96 -4.92 25.30
N ILE A 142 0.35 -4.63 25.31
CA ILE A 142 0.92 -3.33 25.64
C ILE A 142 1.82 -2.91 24.47
N ASP A 143 1.55 -1.72 23.95
CA ASP A 143 2.27 -1.07 22.85
C ASP A 143 2.21 0.46 23.07
N VAL A 144 3.08 1.00 23.92
CA VAL A 144 3.01 2.41 24.34
C VAL A 144 4.34 3.14 24.14
N GLU A 145 5.10 2.66 23.16
CA GLU A 145 6.23 3.35 22.56
C GLU A 145 7.26 3.76 23.63
N GLY A 146 7.62 2.80 24.49
CA GLY A 146 8.62 2.89 25.55
C GLY A 146 8.06 3.13 26.97
N ALA A 147 6.75 3.34 27.12
CA ALA A 147 6.11 3.59 28.41
C ALA A 147 5.59 2.32 29.12
N GLU A 148 5.91 1.13 28.60
CA GLU A 148 5.41 -0.18 29.04
C GLU A 148 5.65 -0.44 30.54
N PRO A 149 6.81 -0.08 31.14
CA PRO A 149 7.02 -0.28 32.58
C PRO A 149 6.03 0.49 33.45
N ALA A 150 5.54 1.65 33.02
CA ALA A 150 4.53 2.41 33.76
C ALA A 150 3.15 1.73 33.68
N VAL A 151 2.80 1.17 32.51
CA VAL A 151 1.56 0.37 32.34
C VAL A 151 1.61 -0.88 33.23
N VAL A 152 2.74 -1.60 33.24
CA VAL A 152 2.91 -2.80 34.07
C VAL A 152 2.84 -2.48 35.57
N ARG A 153 3.45 -1.39 36.06
CA ARG A 153 3.27 -0.95 37.46
C ARG A 153 1.80 -0.66 37.77
N GLY A 154 1.11 0.08 36.90
CA GLY A 154 -0.32 0.39 37.04
C GLY A 154 -1.26 -0.82 36.95
N LEU A 155 -0.81 -1.95 36.40
CA LEU A 155 -1.50 -3.25 36.46
C LEU A 155 -1.22 -3.98 37.78
N LEU A 156 0.05 -4.07 38.17
CA LEU A 156 0.50 -4.93 39.27
C LEU A 156 0.07 -4.42 40.65
N ASP A 157 -0.21 -3.12 40.80
CA ASP A 157 -0.91 -2.51 41.94
C ASP A 157 -2.31 -3.13 42.20
N GLY A 158 -2.95 -3.68 41.16
CA GLY A 158 -4.25 -4.34 41.23
C GLY A 158 -4.20 -5.84 41.51
N PRO A 159 -5.35 -6.49 41.76
CA PRO A 159 -5.44 -7.93 41.98
C PRO A 159 -5.48 -8.77 40.69
N ILE A 160 -5.83 -8.17 39.54
CA ILE A 160 -6.02 -8.88 38.28
C ILE A 160 -4.66 -9.26 37.68
N ARG A 161 -4.54 -10.49 37.19
CA ARG A 161 -3.37 -10.99 36.47
C ARG A 161 -3.84 -11.55 35.12
N PRO A 162 -3.60 -10.83 34.01
CA PRO A 162 -3.85 -11.36 32.67
C PRO A 162 -3.25 -12.74 32.46
N LEU A 163 -3.99 -13.63 31.81
CA LEU A 163 -3.51 -14.99 31.53
C LEU A 163 -2.28 -14.96 30.60
N ILE A 164 -2.29 -14.10 29.59
CA ILE A 164 -1.15 -13.81 28.70
C ILE A 164 -0.90 -12.30 28.67
N CYS A 165 0.36 -11.90 28.77
CA CYS A 165 0.83 -10.56 28.45
C CYS A 165 1.67 -10.60 27.17
N VAL A 166 1.37 -9.72 26.22
CA VAL A 166 2.17 -9.42 25.03
C VAL A 166 2.66 -7.98 25.16
N VAL A 167 3.98 -7.78 25.25
CA VAL A 167 4.59 -6.48 25.54
C VAL A 167 5.57 -6.14 24.43
N GLU A 168 5.45 -4.97 23.80
CA GLU A 168 6.44 -4.53 22.82
C GLU A 168 7.79 -4.26 23.50
N GLY A 169 8.89 -4.78 22.93
CA GLY A 169 10.25 -4.65 23.47
C GLY A 169 11.18 -3.76 22.65
N VAL A 170 10.68 -3.03 21.63
CA VAL A 170 11.49 -2.31 20.64
C VAL A 170 10.90 -0.96 20.23
N ALA A 171 10.85 -0.01 21.17
CA ALA A 171 10.36 1.34 20.88
C ALA A 171 11.30 2.16 19.95
N PRO A 172 10.78 3.01 19.05
CA PRO A 172 11.51 3.97 18.21
C PRO A 172 12.42 4.90 19.01
N GLY A 173 13.63 5.13 18.47
CA GLY A 173 14.65 5.98 19.10
C GLY A 173 15.32 5.38 20.35
N ILE A 174 14.65 4.46 21.05
CA ILE A 174 15.16 3.71 22.21
C ILE A 174 15.83 2.41 21.74
N GLY A 175 15.24 1.74 20.75
CA GLY A 175 15.65 0.42 20.27
C GLY A 175 15.41 -0.67 21.31
N ARG A 176 16.07 -1.82 21.13
CA ARG A 176 15.98 -2.93 22.09
C ARG A 176 16.65 -2.53 23.42
N THR A 177 15.86 -2.48 24.49
CA THR A 177 16.38 -2.26 25.84
C THR A 177 17.13 -3.50 26.34
N ALA A 178 18.29 -3.30 26.97
CA ALA A 178 19.04 -4.38 27.60
C ALA A 178 18.47 -4.63 29.01
N GLY A 179 17.59 -5.63 29.12
CA GLY A 179 16.82 -5.87 30.35
C GLY A 179 15.58 -4.99 30.38
N ASP A 180 14.59 -5.36 29.57
CA ASP A 180 13.27 -4.74 29.55
C ASP A 180 12.66 -4.77 30.97
N GLU A 181 12.41 -3.58 31.52
CA GLU A 181 11.89 -3.42 32.88
C GLU A 181 10.44 -3.93 32.99
N ALA A 182 9.62 -3.80 31.93
CA ALA A 182 8.25 -4.30 31.93
C ALA A 182 8.23 -5.84 32.02
N VAL A 183 9.09 -6.50 31.24
CA VAL A 183 9.33 -7.95 31.33
C VAL A 183 9.86 -8.34 32.71
N GLY A 184 10.83 -7.59 33.26
CA GLY A 184 11.39 -7.83 34.59
C GLY A 184 10.32 -7.80 35.69
N LEU A 185 9.48 -6.75 35.71
CA LEU A 185 8.38 -6.58 36.65
C LEU A 185 7.33 -7.70 36.55
N LEU A 186 7.00 -8.16 35.33
CA LEU A 186 6.10 -9.28 35.13
C LEU A 186 6.70 -10.61 35.63
N VAL A 187 7.99 -10.86 35.36
CA VAL A 187 8.68 -12.06 35.87
C VAL A 187 8.79 -12.05 37.40
N GLU A 188 9.08 -10.91 38.02
CA GLU A 188 9.05 -10.73 39.48
C GLU A 188 7.63 -10.95 40.06
N ALA A 189 6.58 -10.61 39.30
CA ALA A 189 5.19 -10.88 39.65
C ALA A 189 4.74 -12.34 39.41
N GLY A 190 5.64 -13.21 38.93
CA GLY A 190 5.40 -14.65 38.77
C GLY A 190 5.03 -15.11 37.35
N TYR A 191 5.17 -14.26 36.33
CA TYR A 191 4.98 -14.69 34.94
C TYR A 191 6.20 -15.45 34.41
N VAL A 192 5.94 -16.47 33.58
CA VAL A 192 6.96 -17.15 32.77
C VAL A 192 7.10 -16.42 31.44
N HIS A 193 8.31 -15.94 31.14
CA HIS A 193 8.65 -15.40 29.82
C HIS A 193 8.87 -16.55 28.83
N CYS A 194 8.00 -16.65 27.82
CA CYS A 194 7.94 -17.77 26.88
C CYS A 194 8.73 -17.52 25.60
N LEU A 195 8.62 -16.32 25.04
CA LEU A 195 9.18 -15.96 23.73
C LEU A 195 9.48 -14.46 23.66
N PHE A 196 10.55 -14.13 22.93
CA PHE A 196 10.73 -12.84 22.29
C PHE A 196 10.84 -13.11 20.78
N ASP A 197 9.90 -12.63 19.97
CA ASP A 197 9.83 -12.93 18.53
C ASP A 197 10.77 -12.05 17.68
N GLY A 198 11.25 -10.95 18.25
CA GLY A 198 12.02 -9.91 17.55
C GLY A 198 11.44 -8.52 17.76
N LEU A 199 10.16 -8.44 18.12
CA LEU A 199 9.39 -7.22 18.39
C LEU A 199 8.70 -7.29 19.76
N ASN A 200 7.95 -8.36 20.02
CA ASN A 200 7.13 -8.57 21.21
C ASN A 200 7.68 -9.65 22.14
N HIS A 201 7.51 -9.43 23.45
CA HIS A 201 7.69 -10.39 24.53
C HIS A 201 6.35 -11.04 24.91
N TYR A 202 6.32 -12.37 24.99
CA TYR A 202 5.14 -13.15 25.38
C TYR A 202 5.38 -13.77 26.76
N LEU A 203 4.48 -13.51 27.69
CA LEU A 203 4.54 -13.99 29.06
C LEU A 203 3.20 -14.57 29.50
N THR A 204 3.21 -15.58 30.38
CA THR A 204 1.99 -16.17 30.93
C THR A 204 2.14 -16.53 32.41
N VAL A 205 1.03 -16.55 33.14
CA VAL A 205 0.94 -17.14 34.49
C VAL A 205 0.52 -18.62 34.46
N ASP A 206 0.18 -19.16 33.29
CA ASP A 206 -0.30 -20.53 33.12
C ASP A 206 0.76 -21.41 32.41
N PRO A 207 1.41 -22.35 33.12
CA PRO A 207 2.45 -23.19 32.54
C PRO A 207 1.93 -24.15 31.46
N GLU A 208 0.61 -24.37 31.34
CA GLU A 208 0.06 -25.17 30.24
C GLU A 208 0.16 -24.43 28.88
N LEU A 209 0.30 -23.09 28.89
CA LEU A 209 0.40 -22.26 27.69
C LEU A 209 1.84 -22.03 27.22
N GLU A 210 2.85 -22.24 28.06
CA GLU A 210 4.26 -21.96 27.77
C GLU A 210 4.72 -22.59 26.45
N SER A 211 4.38 -23.87 26.23
CA SER A 211 4.77 -24.58 25.00
C SER A 211 4.12 -24.02 23.74
N ALA A 212 2.91 -23.44 23.83
CA ALA A 212 2.23 -22.86 22.67
C ALA A 212 2.72 -21.43 22.36
N LEU A 213 3.22 -20.73 23.38
CA LEU A 213 3.76 -19.37 23.29
C LEU A 213 5.27 -19.33 22.99
N SER A 214 6.00 -20.44 23.13
CA SER A 214 7.47 -20.48 23.03
C SER A 214 8.06 -20.35 21.61
N VAL A 215 7.23 -20.26 20.56
CA VAL A 215 7.67 -20.17 19.15
C VAL A 215 6.89 -19.10 18.38
N PRO A 216 7.50 -18.40 17.40
CA PRO A 216 6.78 -17.45 16.56
C PRO A 216 5.64 -18.07 15.73
N ALA A 217 4.82 -17.20 15.12
CA ALA A 217 3.92 -17.60 14.05
C ALA A 217 4.72 -18.25 12.90
N ASN A 218 4.23 -19.36 12.37
CA ASN A 218 4.97 -20.18 11.41
C ASN A 218 4.01 -20.95 10.47
N PRO A 219 4.52 -21.58 9.38
CA PRO A 219 3.67 -22.22 8.39
C PRO A 219 2.77 -23.37 8.89
N LEU A 220 3.00 -23.90 10.09
CA LEU A 220 2.15 -24.94 10.68
C LEU A 220 0.85 -24.39 11.29
N ASP A 221 0.75 -23.07 11.50
CA ASP A 221 -0.40 -22.43 12.13
C ASP A 221 -1.60 -22.23 11.17
N GLY A 222 -1.43 -22.47 9.86
CA GLY A 222 -2.53 -22.53 8.90
C GLY A 222 -3.26 -21.19 8.65
N TYR A 223 -2.56 -20.07 8.78
CA TYR A 223 -3.10 -18.72 8.62
C TYR A 223 -2.82 -18.09 7.26
N GLN A 224 -3.39 -16.92 7.04
CA GLN A 224 -3.12 -15.99 5.94
C GLN A 224 -3.19 -14.57 6.49
N THR A 225 -2.39 -13.63 5.97
CA THR A 225 -2.47 -12.23 6.39
C THR A 225 -3.63 -11.50 5.69
N ASP A 226 -4.26 -10.55 6.37
CA ASP A 226 -5.33 -9.71 5.84
C ASP A 226 -4.95 -9.02 4.52
N LEU A 227 -3.70 -8.55 4.39
CA LEU A 227 -3.20 -7.97 3.15
C LEU A 227 -3.30 -8.95 1.98
N VAL A 228 -2.89 -10.21 2.17
CA VAL A 228 -2.97 -11.23 1.11
C VAL A 228 -4.42 -11.61 0.83
N ASP A 229 -5.28 -11.70 1.86
CA ASP A 229 -6.71 -11.97 1.67
C ASP A 229 -7.43 -10.85 0.90
N ARG A 230 -7.22 -9.58 1.27
CA ARG A 230 -7.74 -8.43 0.52
C ARG A 230 -7.27 -8.41 -0.93
N LEU A 231 -5.99 -8.67 -1.20
CA LEU A 231 -5.46 -8.74 -2.56
C LEU A 231 -6.05 -9.91 -3.37
N LEU A 232 -6.28 -11.08 -2.74
CA LEU A 232 -6.94 -12.20 -3.42
C LEU A 232 -8.42 -11.93 -3.74
N ARG A 233 -9.15 -11.24 -2.85
CA ARG A 233 -10.53 -10.79 -3.08
C ARG A 233 -10.59 -9.74 -4.19
N GLU A 234 -9.78 -8.69 -4.12
CA GLU A 234 -9.71 -7.64 -5.15
C GLU A 234 -9.38 -8.24 -6.53
N ARG A 235 -8.42 -9.17 -6.60
CA ARG A 235 -8.11 -9.90 -7.83
C ARG A 235 -9.33 -10.66 -8.37
N HIS A 236 -10.11 -11.31 -7.50
CA HIS A 236 -11.31 -12.05 -7.90
C HIS A 236 -12.43 -11.14 -8.41
N ASP A 237 -12.65 -10.00 -7.74
CA ASP A 237 -13.63 -9.00 -8.14
C ASP A 237 -13.26 -8.37 -9.48
N LEU A 238 -11.99 -7.99 -9.68
CA LEU A 238 -11.46 -7.49 -10.95
C LEU A 238 -11.60 -8.53 -12.08
N GLN A 239 -11.27 -9.81 -11.82
CA GLN A 239 -11.47 -10.90 -12.79
C GLN A 239 -12.95 -11.06 -13.17
N SER A 240 -13.86 -10.95 -12.20
CA SER A 240 -15.31 -11.02 -12.43
C SER A 240 -15.83 -9.83 -13.24
N THR A 241 -15.35 -8.62 -12.96
CA THR A 241 -15.64 -7.40 -13.75
C THR A 241 -15.13 -7.54 -15.19
N ILE A 242 -13.89 -8.03 -15.38
CA ILE A 242 -13.32 -8.28 -16.73
C ILE A 242 -14.18 -9.29 -17.50
N ALA A 243 -14.63 -10.37 -16.85
CA ALA A 243 -15.50 -11.36 -17.48
C ALA A 243 -16.86 -10.78 -17.90
N SER A 244 -17.49 -9.94 -17.06
CA SER A 244 -18.74 -9.24 -17.40
C SER A 244 -18.57 -8.34 -18.63
N LEU A 245 -17.54 -7.47 -18.60
CA LEU A 245 -17.25 -6.53 -19.69
C LEU A 245 -16.88 -7.25 -21.00
N ALA A 246 -16.22 -8.41 -20.93
CA ALA A 246 -15.96 -9.25 -22.09
C ALA A 246 -17.26 -9.83 -22.68
N GLY A 247 -18.19 -10.28 -21.84
CA GLY A 247 -19.53 -10.73 -22.24
C GLY A 247 -20.35 -9.63 -22.91
N GLU A 248 -20.40 -8.44 -22.32
CA GLU A 248 -21.06 -7.26 -22.89
C GLU A 248 -20.47 -6.88 -24.25
N ASN A 249 -19.14 -6.89 -24.39
CA ASN A 249 -18.47 -6.64 -25.67
C ASN A 249 -18.83 -7.68 -26.75
N LEU A 250 -18.99 -8.96 -26.38
CA LEU A 250 -19.42 -10.00 -27.32
C LEU A 250 -20.87 -9.77 -27.78
N VAL A 251 -21.78 -9.39 -26.88
CA VAL A 251 -23.17 -9.04 -27.23
C VAL A 251 -23.21 -7.83 -28.15
N LEU A 252 -22.49 -6.75 -27.82
CA LEU A 252 -22.42 -5.54 -28.65
C LEU A 252 -21.87 -5.84 -30.05
N ARG A 253 -20.82 -6.68 -30.17
CA ARG A 253 -20.28 -7.12 -31.46
C ARG A 253 -21.29 -7.97 -32.25
N ALA A 254 -22.05 -8.85 -31.60
CA ALA A 254 -23.08 -9.64 -32.26
C ALA A 254 -24.23 -8.76 -32.81
N VAL A 255 -24.65 -7.74 -32.05
CA VAL A 255 -25.65 -6.75 -32.51
C VAL A 255 -25.12 -5.94 -33.70
N HIS A 256 -23.84 -5.54 -33.68
CA HIS A 256 -23.23 -4.77 -34.78
C HIS A 256 -22.90 -5.61 -36.03
N ALA A 257 -22.85 -6.94 -35.90
CA ALA A 257 -22.63 -7.89 -37.00
C ALA A 257 -23.94 -8.39 -37.64
N ALA A 258 -25.10 -8.04 -37.08
CA ALA A 258 -26.39 -8.40 -37.68
C ALA A 258 -26.62 -7.62 -38.99
N PRO A 259 -27.06 -8.28 -40.09
CA PRO A 259 -27.35 -7.59 -41.33
C PRO A 259 -28.53 -6.61 -41.16
N PRO A 260 -28.53 -5.46 -41.86
CA PRO A 260 -29.64 -4.52 -41.79
C PRO A 260 -30.94 -5.17 -42.25
N VAL A 261 -32.00 -5.01 -41.45
CA VAL A 261 -33.34 -5.48 -41.81
C VAL A 261 -33.79 -4.77 -43.09
N PRO A 262 -34.24 -5.49 -44.15
CA PRO A 262 -34.74 -4.85 -45.35
C PRO A 262 -35.96 -3.99 -45.01
N ILE A 263 -35.89 -2.70 -45.34
CA ILE A 263 -37.07 -1.82 -45.32
C ILE A 263 -37.95 -2.28 -46.49
N PRO A 264 -39.24 -2.62 -46.27
CA PRO A 264 -40.14 -2.92 -47.38
C PRO A 264 -40.31 -1.68 -48.25
N GLU A 265 -40.00 -1.79 -49.54
CA GLU A 265 -40.37 -0.76 -50.52
C GLU A 265 -41.90 -0.76 -50.62
N ALA A 266 -42.53 0.27 -50.04
CA ALA A 266 -43.94 0.54 -50.25
C ALA A 266 -44.08 1.38 -51.52
N ASP A 267 -44.80 0.85 -52.50
CA ASP A 267 -45.08 1.53 -53.76
C ASP A 267 -45.77 2.89 -53.51
N LEU A 268 -45.03 3.98 -53.74
CA LEU A 268 -45.59 5.32 -53.77
C LEU A 268 -46.02 5.64 -55.20
N GLU A 269 -47.27 5.30 -55.53
CA GLU A 269 -47.93 5.81 -56.73
C GLU A 269 -47.93 7.34 -56.71
N LEU A 270 -47.41 7.93 -57.79
CA LEU A 270 -47.43 9.38 -58.03
C LEU A 270 -48.78 9.80 -58.59
N ASP A 271 -49.52 10.67 -57.88
CA ASP A 271 -50.64 11.39 -58.51
C ASP A 271 -50.89 12.78 -57.90
N GLY A 272 -50.98 13.80 -58.77
CA GLY A 272 -51.59 15.11 -58.46
C GLY A 272 -50.71 16.23 -57.84
N PRO A 273 -50.69 17.47 -58.39
CA PRO A 273 -49.83 18.56 -57.92
C PRO A 273 -50.56 19.73 -57.22
N ALA A 274 -49.89 20.39 -56.27
CA ALA A 274 -50.19 21.78 -55.88
C ALA A 274 -48.94 22.58 -55.43
N THR A 275 -48.58 23.55 -56.29
CA THR A 275 -48.15 24.93 -55.99
C THR A 275 -46.89 25.25 -55.17
N ARG A 276 -45.94 25.94 -55.83
CA ARG A 276 -44.87 26.77 -55.24
C ARG A 276 -45.42 28.15 -54.85
N GLU A 277 -44.84 28.76 -53.81
CA GLU A 277 -44.63 30.22 -53.73
C GLU A 277 -43.21 30.50 -53.19
N ASP A 278 -42.60 31.60 -53.66
CA ASP A 278 -41.28 32.14 -53.27
C ASP A 278 -41.36 32.85 -51.87
N VAL A 279 -40.34 33.42 -51.21
CA VAL A 279 -39.36 34.46 -51.62
C VAL A 279 -38.26 34.67 -50.54
N GLY A 280 -37.00 34.79 -50.98
CA GLY A 280 -36.02 35.84 -50.58
C GLY A 280 -35.30 35.84 -49.19
N PRO A 281 -34.21 36.64 -49.02
CA PRO A 281 -33.16 36.37 -48.01
C PRO A 281 -32.65 37.58 -47.16
N GLU A 282 -31.66 37.27 -46.30
CA GLU A 282 -30.69 38.16 -45.57
C GLU A 282 -31.13 38.94 -44.30
N ASP A 283 -30.34 38.85 -43.21
CA ASP A 283 -29.63 40.01 -42.60
C ASP A 283 -28.60 39.65 -41.47
N HIS A 284 -27.79 40.64 -41.05
CA HIS A 284 -26.53 40.50 -40.26
C HIS A 284 -26.58 40.78 -38.71
N VAL A 285 -25.78 40.01 -37.93
CA VAL A 285 -24.70 40.39 -36.94
C VAL A 285 -24.85 41.75 -36.16
N PRO A 286 -24.74 41.83 -34.80
CA PRO A 286 -23.42 41.82 -34.10
C PRO A 286 -23.36 41.33 -32.62
N ALA A 287 -22.18 41.45 -32.00
CA ALA A 287 -21.85 41.08 -30.61
C ALA A 287 -21.03 42.18 -29.91
N ASP A 288 -21.10 42.31 -28.58
CA ASP A 288 -19.94 42.64 -27.70
C ASP A 288 -20.25 42.61 -26.16
N GLU A 289 -19.18 42.75 -25.36
CA GLU A 289 -19.07 43.12 -23.92
C GLU A 289 -18.91 42.05 -22.80
N VAL A 290 -18.01 42.38 -21.84
CA VAL A 290 -17.44 41.62 -20.71
C VAL A 290 -17.15 42.63 -19.57
N PRO A 291 -17.53 42.42 -18.27
CA PRO A 291 -16.72 41.69 -17.24
C PRO A 291 -17.61 40.97 -16.17
N ALA A 292 -17.21 40.50 -14.96
CA ALA A 292 -16.02 40.69 -14.10
C ALA A 292 -15.76 39.50 -13.10
N LYS A 293 -15.13 39.80 -11.94
CA LYS A 293 -14.89 39.02 -10.69
C LYS A 293 -15.07 40.00 -9.48
N PRO A 294 -15.12 39.65 -8.16
CA PRO A 294 -14.40 38.53 -7.48
C PRO A 294 -15.02 37.87 -6.20
N GLU A 295 -14.26 36.90 -5.62
CA GLU A 295 -14.04 36.58 -4.17
C GLU A 295 -15.13 36.13 -3.17
N GLY A 296 -14.76 35.20 -2.25
CA GLY A 296 -15.36 35.11 -0.89
C GLY A 296 -15.53 33.72 -0.21
N SER A 297 -14.61 33.37 0.71
CA SER A 297 -14.76 32.62 1.98
C SER A 297 -15.59 31.30 2.13
N ASP A 298 -14.86 30.25 2.53
CA ASP A 298 -15.10 29.21 3.57
C ASP A 298 -16.47 29.01 4.28
N LEU A 299 -16.84 27.71 4.38
CA LEU A 299 -17.34 26.92 5.53
C LEU A 299 -18.08 27.64 6.70
N PRO A 300 -19.20 27.09 7.24
CA PRO A 300 -19.09 25.82 7.99
C PRO A 300 -20.34 24.89 8.11
N LEU A 301 -20.08 23.71 8.69
CA LEU A 301 -20.99 22.84 9.49
C LEU A 301 -21.60 23.64 10.69
N PRO A 302 -22.58 23.18 11.54
CA PRO A 302 -22.80 21.76 11.94
C PRO A 302 -24.22 21.29 12.43
N ALA A 303 -24.42 19.95 12.45
CA ALA A 303 -25.01 19.15 13.55
C ALA A 303 -26.46 19.45 14.09
N PRO A 304 -26.95 18.78 15.17
CA PRO A 304 -27.49 17.41 15.13
C PRO A 304 -28.86 17.27 15.90
N ALA A 305 -29.16 16.05 16.40
CA ALA A 305 -30.23 15.68 17.37
C ALA A 305 -31.68 15.63 16.83
N ASP A 306 -32.60 14.76 17.31
CA ASP A 306 -32.52 13.60 18.23
C ASP A 306 -33.82 12.76 18.10
N GLY A 307 -33.81 11.50 18.56
CA GLY A 307 -34.93 10.89 19.31
C GLY A 307 -36.16 10.31 18.57
N ASP A 308 -36.25 8.97 18.63
CA ASP A 308 -37.46 8.11 18.70
C ASP A 308 -38.86 8.65 18.35
N ALA A 309 -39.45 8.11 17.27
CA ALA A 309 -40.87 7.73 17.24
C ALA A 309 -41.16 6.69 16.13
N ASP A 310 -41.64 5.50 16.51
CA ASP A 310 -42.19 4.52 15.55
C ASP A 310 -43.56 4.99 15.04
N VAL A 311 -43.57 5.66 13.89
CA VAL A 311 -44.79 6.08 13.19
C VAL A 311 -44.77 5.55 11.76
N ARG A 312 -45.63 4.58 11.47
CA ARG A 312 -45.96 4.21 10.09
C ARG A 312 -46.67 5.37 9.41
N VAL A 313 -45.95 6.08 8.53
CA VAL A 313 -46.50 7.09 7.62
C VAL A 313 -46.47 6.51 6.20
N GLU A 314 -47.61 6.51 5.51
CA GLU A 314 -47.66 6.13 4.09
C GLU A 314 -46.88 7.13 3.23
N PRO A 315 -46.23 6.70 2.12
CA PRO A 315 -45.45 7.59 1.28
C PRO A 315 -46.36 8.62 0.58
N GLY A 316 -46.33 9.86 1.09
CA GLY A 316 -46.88 11.02 0.41
C GLY A 316 -46.15 11.33 -0.91
N PRO A 317 -46.77 12.10 -1.82
CA PRO A 317 -46.19 12.37 -3.13
C PRO A 317 -44.86 13.14 -3.03
N LEU A 318 -43.90 12.76 -3.88
CA LEU A 318 -42.61 13.43 -4.00
C LEU A 318 -42.80 14.93 -4.31
N PRO A 319 -42.03 15.84 -3.68
CA PRO A 319 -41.99 17.23 -4.07
C PRO A 319 -41.36 17.40 -5.48
N PRO A 320 -41.70 18.47 -6.22
CA PRO A 320 -41.17 18.70 -7.56
C PRO A 320 -39.65 18.92 -7.54
N GLU A 321 -38.98 18.48 -8.60
CA GLU A 321 -37.52 18.64 -8.77
C GLU A 321 -37.10 20.13 -8.74
N PRO A 322 -35.92 20.46 -8.18
CA PRO A 322 -35.42 21.83 -8.19
C PRO A 322 -35.05 22.28 -9.61
N ASP A 323 -35.46 23.50 -9.96
CA ASP A 323 -35.17 24.11 -11.25
C ASP A 323 -33.64 24.29 -11.46
N THR A 324 -33.12 23.71 -12.54
CA THR A 324 -31.69 23.71 -12.89
C THR A 324 -31.29 24.83 -13.86
N SER A 325 -32.13 25.86 -14.00
CA SER A 325 -32.03 26.95 -14.99
C SER A 325 -30.88 27.97 -14.80
N ALA A 326 -29.70 27.55 -14.30
CA ALA A 326 -28.53 28.44 -14.15
C ALA A 326 -27.14 27.80 -14.39
N LEU A 327 -27.01 26.71 -15.17
CA LEU A 327 -25.72 26.24 -15.71
C LEU A 327 -25.84 25.82 -17.19
N THR A 328 -26.13 26.80 -18.05
CA THR A 328 -26.21 26.65 -19.51
C THR A 328 -24.83 26.49 -20.16
N PHE A 329 -24.28 25.27 -20.12
CA PHE A 329 -23.21 24.87 -21.02
C PHE A 329 -23.78 24.62 -22.43
N ASP A 330 -23.24 25.34 -23.41
CA ASP A 330 -23.64 25.27 -24.83
C ASP A 330 -23.86 23.83 -25.35
N PRO A 331 -25.10 23.49 -25.78
CA PRO A 331 -25.42 22.20 -26.36
C PRO A 331 -24.58 21.86 -27.60
N GLU A 332 -24.22 22.82 -28.44
CA GLU A 332 -23.44 22.58 -29.65
C GLU A 332 -22.00 22.21 -29.32
N THR A 333 -21.34 22.92 -28.41
CA THR A 333 -20.00 22.57 -27.90
C THR A 333 -20.01 21.21 -27.21
N ARG A 334 -21.08 20.84 -26.48
CA ARG A 334 -21.21 19.51 -25.85
C ARG A 334 -21.45 18.42 -26.88
N ALA A 335 -22.25 18.69 -27.92
CA ALA A 335 -22.48 17.78 -29.05
C ALA A 335 -21.24 17.64 -29.94
N ALA A 336 -20.45 18.70 -30.15
CA ALA A 336 -19.20 18.68 -30.88
C ALA A 336 -18.12 17.89 -30.13
N ARG A 337 -17.95 18.12 -28.82
CA ARG A 337 -17.05 17.33 -27.98
C ARG A 337 -17.47 15.86 -27.91
N ARG A 338 -18.78 15.57 -27.80
CA ARG A 338 -19.29 14.20 -27.92
C ARG A 338 -19.03 13.62 -29.32
N ARG A 339 -19.29 14.34 -30.41
CA ARG A 339 -18.98 13.88 -31.79
C ARG A 339 -17.47 13.65 -32.01
N ILE A 340 -16.58 14.44 -31.42
CA ILE A 340 -15.13 14.22 -31.50
C ILE A 340 -14.71 12.96 -30.72
N SER A 341 -15.20 12.80 -29.48
CA SER A 341 -14.92 11.60 -28.67
C SER A 341 -15.55 10.34 -29.26
N PHE A 342 -16.78 10.44 -29.78
CA PHE A 342 -17.53 9.34 -30.38
C PHE A 342 -17.01 9.00 -31.78
N SER A 343 -16.53 9.97 -32.57
CA SER A 343 -15.77 9.70 -33.80
C SER A 343 -14.42 9.05 -33.52
N ARG A 344 -13.74 9.37 -32.42
CA ARG A 344 -12.53 8.65 -31.99
C ARG A 344 -12.82 7.22 -31.50
N LEU A 345 -14.03 6.96 -31.00
CA LEU A 345 -14.50 5.61 -30.62
C LEU A 345 -15.02 4.81 -31.84
N LEU A 346 -15.62 5.46 -32.83
CA LEU A 346 -16.14 4.84 -34.06
C LEU A 346 -15.08 4.68 -35.16
N GLN A 347 -14.07 5.56 -35.23
CA GLN A 347 -12.83 5.33 -35.97
C GLN A 347 -11.97 4.33 -35.18
N GLY A 348 -12.52 3.13 -34.96
CA GLY A 348 -11.85 2.05 -34.25
C GLY A 348 -10.43 1.88 -34.79
N ALA A 349 -9.46 1.70 -33.88
CA ALA A 349 -8.05 1.60 -34.22
C ALA A 349 -7.90 0.73 -35.48
N PRO A 350 -7.31 1.27 -36.56
CA PRO A 350 -7.46 0.72 -37.90
C PRO A 350 -7.14 -0.75 -37.85
N ALA A 351 -8.10 -1.58 -38.30
CA ALA A 351 -8.03 -3.03 -38.22
C ALA A 351 -6.62 -3.44 -38.64
N ALA A 352 -5.87 -3.99 -37.68
CA ALA A 352 -4.44 -4.15 -37.88
C ALA A 352 -4.24 -5.03 -39.10
N LEU A 353 -3.74 -4.42 -40.20
CA LEU A 353 -3.03 -5.16 -41.24
C LEU A 353 -2.15 -6.16 -40.49
N PRO A 354 -2.21 -7.47 -40.82
CA PRO A 354 -1.58 -8.51 -40.03
C PRO A 354 -0.17 -8.05 -39.73
N ARG A 355 0.09 -7.69 -38.45
CA ARG A 355 1.31 -6.94 -38.12
C ARG A 355 2.46 -7.78 -38.65
N PRO A 356 3.34 -7.23 -39.51
CA PRO A 356 4.55 -7.97 -39.87
C PRO A 356 5.17 -8.41 -38.54
N PRO A 357 5.53 -9.71 -38.40
CA PRO A 357 5.78 -10.32 -37.11
C PRO A 357 6.70 -9.40 -36.31
N ALA A 358 6.21 -8.96 -35.15
CA ALA A 358 6.95 -8.02 -34.33
C ALA A 358 8.35 -8.60 -34.11
N PRO A 359 9.43 -7.82 -34.34
CA PRO A 359 10.78 -8.35 -34.32
C PRO A 359 11.03 -9.04 -32.97
N ALA A 360 11.65 -10.24 -33.00
CA ALA A 360 11.64 -11.26 -31.93
C ALA A 360 11.74 -10.74 -30.48
N LEU A 361 12.53 -9.68 -30.28
CA LEU A 361 12.62 -8.86 -29.09
C LEU A 361 11.25 -8.62 -28.39
N ASP A 362 10.20 -8.26 -29.14
CA ASP A 362 8.91 -7.78 -28.61
C ASP A 362 8.09 -8.84 -27.84
N ARG A 363 8.40 -10.14 -27.97
CA ARG A 363 7.63 -11.24 -27.34
C ARG A 363 8.27 -11.81 -26.08
N LEU A 364 9.59 -11.98 -26.07
CA LEU A 364 10.32 -12.40 -24.86
C LEU A 364 10.25 -11.28 -23.80
N LEU A 365 10.25 -10.01 -24.21
CA LEU A 365 9.96 -8.87 -23.33
C LEU A 365 8.56 -8.92 -22.70
N GLN A 366 7.55 -9.38 -23.44
CA GLN A 366 6.20 -9.57 -22.92
C GLN A 366 6.03 -10.84 -22.04
N LEU A 367 7.07 -11.66 -21.89
CA LEU A 367 7.18 -12.69 -20.85
C LEU A 367 7.90 -12.15 -19.60
N ALA A 368 8.82 -11.19 -19.78
CA ALA A 368 9.49 -10.50 -18.67
C ALA A 368 8.56 -9.57 -17.86
N LEU A 369 7.54 -9.01 -18.53
CA LEU A 369 6.74 -7.88 -18.02
C LEU A 369 5.25 -8.20 -17.78
N GLY A 370 4.83 -9.47 -17.79
CA GLY A 370 3.42 -9.81 -17.63
C GLY A 370 3.15 -11.24 -17.16
N ASP A 371 2.23 -11.35 -16.20
CA ASP A 371 1.68 -12.63 -15.74
C ASP A 371 1.00 -13.38 -16.88
N ARG A 372 1.37 -14.65 -17.06
CA ARG A 372 0.75 -15.58 -18.00
C ARG A 372 0.60 -16.95 -17.36
N ALA A 373 -0.38 -17.71 -17.82
CA ALA A 373 -0.47 -19.12 -17.45
C ALA A 373 0.81 -19.85 -17.90
N PRO A 374 1.37 -20.79 -17.10
CA PRO A 374 2.60 -21.50 -17.44
C PRO A 374 2.62 -22.12 -18.85
N ALA A 375 1.49 -22.71 -19.28
CA ALA A 375 1.36 -23.28 -20.63
C ALA A 375 1.46 -22.22 -21.75
N ASP A 376 0.85 -21.04 -21.58
CA ASP A 376 0.93 -19.94 -22.56
C ASP A 376 2.36 -19.40 -22.68
N ALA A 377 3.07 -19.32 -21.55
CA ALA A 377 4.47 -18.91 -21.52
C ALA A 377 5.37 -19.91 -22.27
N VAL A 378 5.19 -21.23 -22.04
CA VAL A 378 5.90 -22.29 -22.76
C VAL A 378 5.61 -22.26 -24.27
N LEU A 379 4.37 -22.01 -24.69
CA LEU A 379 4.02 -21.89 -26.11
C LEU A 379 4.77 -20.74 -26.80
N VAL A 380 4.95 -19.60 -26.13
CA VAL A 380 5.75 -18.48 -26.65
C VAL A 380 7.24 -18.85 -26.71
N LEU A 381 7.78 -19.49 -25.68
CA LEU A 381 9.19 -19.94 -25.68
C LEU A 381 9.50 -20.89 -26.84
N TYR A 382 8.64 -21.88 -27.11
CA TYR A 382 8.77 -22.76 -28.27
C TYR A 382 8.78 -22.01 -29.61
N GLN A 383 7.87 -21.05 -29.76
CA GLN A 383 7.73 -20.30 -31.01
C GLN A 383 8.92 -19.36 -31.26
N GLU A 384 9.48 -18.72 -30.22
CA GLU A 384 10.59 -17.77 -30.37
C GLU A 384 11.96 -18.44 -30.40
N ILE A 385 12.22 -19.41 -29.51
CA ILE A 385 13.47 -20.16 -29.43
C ILE A 385 13.56 -21.15 -30.59
N LEU A 386 12.68 -22.18 -30.58
CA LEU A 386 12.73 -23.29 -31.54
C LEU A 386 12.11 -22.95 -32.90
N GLY A 387 11.24 -21.95 -32.99
CA GLY A 387 10.61 -21.55 -34.25
C GLY A 387 9.42 -22.42 -34.68
N ARG A 388 8.92 -23.27 -33.78
CA ARG A 388 7.80 -24.20 -34.00
C ARG A 388 6.81 -24.14 -32.84
N THR A 389 5.61 -24.67 -33.05
CA THR A 389 4.68 -24.95 -31.95
C THR A 389 5.16 -26.11 -31.08
N ALA A 390 4.87 -26.04 -29.79
CA ALA A 390 5.08 -27.18 -28.89
C ALA A 390 4.19 -28.36 -29.29
N ASP A 391 4.76 -29.56 -29.24
CA ASP A 391 4.00 -30.82 -29.20
C ASP A 391 3.44 -31.06 -27.78
N SER A 392 2.49 -31.99 -27.65
CA SER A 392 1.79 -32.22 -26.38
C SER A 392 2.68 -32.76 -25.26
N GLU A 393 3.77 -33.46 -25.60
CA GLU A 393 4.72 -34.03 -24.63
C GLU A 393 5.68 -32.96 -24.12
N GLY A 394 6.27 -32.18 -25.03
CA GLY A 394 7.09 -31.01 -24.70
C GLY A 394 6.33 -29.97 -23.90
N LEU A 395 5.12 -29.57 -24.35
CA LEU A 395 4.30 -28.60 -23.64
C LEU A 395 4.06 -29.03 -22.18
N ALA A 396 3.68 -30.28 -21.94
CA ALA A 396 3.49 -30.81 -20.59
C ALA A 396 4.80 -30.83 -19.78
N ALA A 397 5.91 -31.32 -20.37
CA ALA A 397 7.19 -31.44 -19.68
C ALA A 397 7.75 -30.09 -19.19
N TRP A 398 7.66 -29.04 -20.01
CA TRP A 398 8.13 -27.69 -19.65
C TRP A 398 7.15 -26.93 -18.75
N THR A 399 5.83 -27.12 -18.93
CA THR A 399 4.81 -26.54 -18.03
C THR A 399 4.99 -27.07 -16.61
N ASN A 400 5.19 -28.38 -16.45
CA ASN A 400 5.44 -29.02 -15.16
C ASN A 400 6.69 -28.47 -14.43
N ARG A 401 7.70 -27.95 -15.15
CA ARG A 401 8.89 -27.34 -14.53
C ARG A 401 8.58 -25.97 -13.91
N LEU A 402 7.76 -25.16 -14.59
CA LEU A 402 7.26 -23.89 -14.06
C LEU A 402 6.34 -24.13 -12.85
N GLU A 403 5.45 -25.12 -12.93
CA GLU A 403 4.57 -25.50 -11.80
C GLU A 403 5.36 -26.08 -10.61
N ALA A 404 6.53 -26.68 -10.86
CA ALA A 404 7.48 -27.11 -9.82
C ALA A 404 8.34 -25.96 -9.25
N GLY A 405 8.08 -24.70 -9.63
CA GLY A 405 8.75 -23.52 -9.07
C GLY A 405 10.05 -23.10 -9.76
N ARG A 406 10.35 -23.59 -10.97
CA ARG A 406 11.40 -22.98 -11.81
C ARG A 406 10.96 -21.62 -12.32
N SER A 407 11.89 -20.68 -12.40
CA SER A 407 11.63 -19.39 -13.04
C SER A 407 11.46 -19.55 -14.56
N LEU A 408 10.69 -18.63 -15.16
CA LEU A 408 10.47 -18.65 -16.59
C LEU A 408 11.75 -18.36 -17.40
N LEU A 409 12.69 -17.62 -16.81
CA LEU A 409 14.01 -17.37 -17.38
C LEU A 409 14.87 -18.65 -17.38
N GLU A 410 14.96 -19.38 -16.27
CA GLU A 410 15.67 -20.67 -16.22
C GLU A 410 15.14 -21.64 -17.28
N VAL A 411 13.82 -21.76 -17.41
CA VAL A 411 13.17 -22.60 -18.42
C VAL A 411 13.49 -22.14 -19.85
N ALA A 412 13.62 -20.83 -20.09
CA ALA A 412 14.02 -20.30 -21.39
C ALA A 412 15.49 -20.62 -21.73
N HIS A 413 16.40 -20.57 -20.76
CA HIS A 413 17.80 -20.99 -20.94
C HIS A 413 17.91 -22.51 -21.16
N GLU A 414 17.26 -23.33 -20.32
CA GLU A 414 17.21 -24.79 -20.49
C GLU A 414 16.67 -25.20 -21.88
N LEU A 415 15.69 -24.47 -22.43
CA LEU A 415 15.17 -24.71 -23.78
C LEU A 415 16.15 -24.25 -24.88
N ALA A 416 16.84 -23.13 -24.68
CA ALA A 416 17.79 -22.56 -25.65
C ALA A 416 19.12 -23.33 -25.72
N ASP A 417 19.52 -24.02 -24.64
CA ASP A 417 20.70 -24.90 -24.61
C ASP A 417 20.35 -26.38 -24.85
N SER A 418 19.11 -26.70 -25.23
CA SER A 418 18.70 -28.05 -25.64
C SER A 418 19.38 -28.50 -26.93
N ASP A 419 19.60 -29.82 -27.09
CA ASP A 419 20.16 -30.40 -28.32
C ASP A 419 19.39 -29.96 -29.58
N GLU A 420 18.07 -29.81 -29.48
CA GLU A 420 17.22 -29.32 -30.56
C GLU A 420 17.58 -27.87 -30.93
N ALA A 421 17.61 -26.97 -29.94
CA ALA A 421 17.94 -25.56 -30.15
C ALA A 421 19.36 -25.36 -30.72
N LEU A 422 20.32 -26.17 -30.29
CA LEU A 422 21.70 -26.13 -30.75
C LEU A 422 21.89 -26.62 -32.21
N THR A 423 20.90 -27.31 -32.79
CA THR A 423 20.92 -27.69 -34.23
C THR A 423 20.34 -26.65 -35.18
N LEU A 424 19.81 -25.54 -34.65
CA LEU A 424 19.21 -24.46 -35.45
C LEU A 424 20.28 -23.61 -36.15
N PRO A 425 19.91 -22.81 -37.17
CA PRO A 425 20.86 -21.93 -37.86
C PRO A 425 21.58 -20.96 -36.89
N GLU A 426 22.88 -20.73 -37.09
CA GLU A 426 23.71 -19.89 -36.22
C GLU A 426 23.11 -18.49 -35.98
N GLU A 427 22.50 -17.88 -37.01
CA GLU A 427 21.81 -16.59 -36.91
C GLU A 427 20.65 -16.60 -35.89
N ARG A 428 19.91 -17.73 -35.79
CA ARG A 428 18.84 -17.90 -34.81
C ARG A 428 19.40 -18.10 -33.41
N ILE A 429 20.43 -18.93 -33.26
CA ILE A 429 21.10 -19.17 -31.96
C ILE A 429 21.69 -17.86 -31.42
N ALA A 430 22.39 -17.10 -32.26
CA ALA A 430 22.96 -15.80 -31.90
C ALA A 430 21.88 -14.78 -31.49
N ARG A 431 20.75 -14.74 -32.21
CA ARG A 431 19.60 -13.89 -31.86
C ARG A 431 19.00 -14.28 -30.51
N VAL A 432 18.65 -15.56 -30.32
CA VAL A 432 18.03 -16.05 -29.08
C VAL A 432 18.93 -15.76 -27.86
N ARG A 433 20.25 -15.98 -27.98
CA ARG A 433 21.20 -15.62 -26.90
C ARG A 433 21.25 -14.12 -26.63
N SER A 434 21.22 -13.28 -27.66
CA SER A 434 21.13 -11.82 -27.49
C SER A 434 19.82 -11.37 -26.85
N ASP A 435 18.71 -12.05 -27.14
CA ASP A 435 17.39 -11.74 -26.57
C ASP A 435 17.28 -12.21 -25.11
N LEU A 436 17.86 -13.38 -24.77
CA LEU A 436 17.98 -13.85 -23.38
C LEU A 436 18.83 -12.91 -22.52
N ILE A 437 20.00 -12.48 -22.99
CA ILE A 437 20.84 -11.49 -22.28
C ILE A 437 20.10 -10.16 -22.06
N ALA A 438 19.26 -9.74 -23.02
CA ALA A 438 18.42 -8.56 -22.85
C ALA A 438 17.31 -8.77 -21.81
N TRP A 439 16.73 -9.98 -21.74
CA TRP A 439 15.74 -10.36 -20.73
C TRP A 439 16.36 -10.44 -19.32
N GLU A 440 17.49 -11.12 -19.15
CA GLU A 440 18.29 -11.12 -17.91
C GLU A 440 18.54 -9.69 -17.41
N SER A 441 19.03 -8.83 -18.32
CA SER A 441 19.30 -7.42 -18.02
C SER A 441 18.04 -6.68 -17.53
N LEU A 442 16.86 -6.99 -18.08
CA LEU A 442 15.61 -6.30 -17.74
C LEU A 442 14.98 -6.81 -16.45
N ILE A 443 15.12 -8.10 -16.13
CA ILE A 443 14.77 -8.62 -14.80
C ILE A 443 15.64 -7.92 -13.76
N ALA A 444 16.96 -7.87 -13.95
CA ALA A 444 17.87 -7.17 -13.05
C ALA A 444 17.54 -5.66 -12.92
N LEU A 445 17.18 -4.98 -14.01
CA LEU A 445 16.73 -3.57 -13.95
C LEU A 445 15.38 -3.40 -13.24
N ASN A 446 14.49 -4.38 -13.32
CA ASN A 446 13.20 -4.36 -12.62
C ASN A 446 13.37 -4.64 -11.11
N GLU A 447 14.25 -5.57 -10.74
CA GLU A 447 14.70 -5.81 -9.35
C GLU A 447 15.39 -4.57 -8.78
N LEU A 448 16.15 -3.85 -9.60
CA LEU A 448 16.72 -2.54 -9.26
C LEU A 448 15.71 -1.37 -9.30
N GLY A 449 14.44 -1.62 -9.66
CA GLY A 449 13.37 -0.61 -9.77
C GLY A 449 13.53 0.38 -10.93
N ILE A 450 14.55 0.22 -11.76
CA ILE A 450 14.94 1.16 -12.83
C ILE A 450 13.91 1.18 -13.98
N ALA A 451 13.10 0.13 -14.15
CA ALA A 451 12.09 0.01 -15.21
C ALA A 451 11.07 1.18 -15.25
N ALA A 452 10.85 1.89 -14.14
CA ALA A 452 9.99 3.09 -14.13
C ALA A 452 10.62 4.34 -14.78
N TRP A 453 11.94 4.33 -15.03
CA TRP A 453 12.74 5.50 -15.41
C TRP A 453 12.84 5.67 -16.95
N HIS A 454 11.70 5.94 -17.60
CA HIS A 454 11.69 6.32 -19.02
C HIS A 454 12.22 7.76 -19.23
N PRO A 455 13.00 8.03 -20.30
CA PRO A 455 13.39 9.38 -20.67
C PRO A 455 12.16 10.27 -20.90
N GLY A 456 11.99 11.30 -20.05
CA GLY A 456 10.86 12.24 -20.13
C GLY A 456 9.77 12.04 -19.08
N ARG A 457 9.86 11.05 -18.18
CA ARG A 457 9.08 11.03 -16.93
C ARG A 457 9.84 11.72 -15.79
N THR A 458 9.14 12.53 -15.00
CA THR A 458 9.64 13.06 -13.74
C THR A 458 9.80 11.92 -12.74
N TYR A 459 10.93 11.89 -12.03
CA TYR A 459 11.20 10.93 -10.95
C TYR A 459 10.05 10.91 -9.92
N THR A 460 9.62 9.70 -9.55
CA THR A 460 8.64 9.47 -8.48
C THR A 460 9.33 8.74 -7.34
N ARG A 461 9.08 9.16 -6.10
CA ARG A 461 9.68 8.57 -4.90
C ARG A 461 9.38 7.08 -4.79
N GLY A 462 10.39 6.29 -4.43
CA GLY A 462 10.25 4.85 -4.21
C GLY A 462 10.39 3.98 -5.46
N THR A 463 10.76 4.55 -6.61
CA THR A 463 10.90 3.81 -7.87
C THR A 463 12.18 2.98 -7.97
N VAL A 464 13.35 3.52 -7.60
CA VAL A 464 14.64 2.77 -7.60
C VAL A 464 14.77 1.84 -6.38
N SER A 465 15.64 0.84 -6.42
CA SER A 465 15.89 -0.07 -5.28
C SER A 465 16.45 0.65 -4.05
N HIS A 466 16.48 -0.06 -2.92
CA HIS A 466 17.01 0.48 -1.67
C HIS A 466 18.53 0.71 -1.75
N GLU A 467 19.27 -0.18 -2.41
CA GLU A 467 20.72 -0.12 -2.60
C GLU A 467 21.13 1.16 -3.32
N ILE A 468 20.48 1.47 -4.46
CA ILE A 468 20.75 2.70 -5.25
C ILE A 468 20.45 3.95 -4.42
N PHE A 469 19.34 3.95 -3.67
CA PHE A 469 19.01 5.06 -2.77
C PHE A 469 20.06 5.24 -1.66
N ILE A 470 20.58 4.16 -1.06
CA ILE A 470 21.63 4.22 -0.04
C ILE A 470 22.97 4.69 -0.64
N GLU A 471 23.37 4.21 -1.81
CA GLU A 471 24.59 4.69 -2.49
C GLU A 471 24.52 6.19 -2.78
N ALA A 472 23.39 6.68 -3.31
CA ALA A 472 23.13 8.10 -3.52
C ALA A 472 23.15 8.91 -2.21
N LEU A 473 22.58 8.37 -1.13
CA LEU A 473 22.58 8.99 0.20
C LEU A 473 24.01 9.14 0.75
N TYR A 474 24.84 8.10 0.63
CA TYR A 474 26.24 8.10 1.05
C TYR A 474 27.11 9.05 0.19
N GLU A 475 26.90 9.09 -1.13
CA GLU A 475 27.59 10.01 -2.03
C GLU A 475 27.33 11.47 -1.61
N VAL A 476 26.08 11.84 -1.39
CA VAL A 476 25.70 13.24 -1.08
C VAL A 476 26.01 13.61 0.36
N ALA A 477 25.75 12.73 1.33
CA ALA A 477 25.98 13.03 2.74
C ALA A 477 27.45 12.86 3.14
N LEU A 478 28.04 11.71 2.83
CA LEU A 478 29.36 11.30 3.35
C LEU A 478 30.49 11.47 2.33
N GLN A 479 30.19 11.83 1.08
CA GLN A 479 31.18 12.07 0.00
C GLN A 479 32.11 10.88 -0.25
N ARG A 480 31.57 9.67 -0.06
CA ARG A 480 32.22 8.39 -0.34
C ARG A 480 31.18 7.35 -0.75
N ARG A 481 31.63 6.24 -1.32
CA ARG A 481 30.78 5.04 -1.47
C ARG A 481 30.63 4.32 -0.12
N PRO A 482 29.47 3.67 0.14
CA PRO A 482 29.32 2.74 1.25
C PRO A 482 30.14 1.46 1.01
N THR A 483 30.45 0.72 2.07
CA THR A 483 30.86 -0.70 1.96
C THR A 483 29.63 -1.60 1.80
N PRO A 484 29.77 -2.86 1.33
CA PRO A 484 28.64 -3.78 1.21
C PRO A 484 27.87 -3.98 2.53
N ASP A 485 28.59 -4.08 3.65
CA ASP A 485 27.98 -4.23 4.98
C ASP A 485 27.17 -2.98 5.39
N GLU A 486 27.64 -1.78 5.01
CA GLU A 486 26.92 -0.52 5.24
C GLU A 486 25.67 -0.41 4.36
N VAL A 487 25.73 -0.85 3.09
CA VAL A 487 24.55 -0.94 2.22
C VAL A 487 23.54 -1.88 2.85
N GLN A 488 23.95 -3.11 3.20
CA GLN A 488 23.05 -4.11 3.78
C GLN A 488 22.43 -3.63 5.09
N PHE A 489 23.21 -2.97 5.96
CA PHE A 489 22.71 -2.43 7.23
C PHE A 489 21.63 -1.36 7.05
N GLU A 490 21.81 -0.43 6.09
CA GLU A 490 20.83 0.62 5.82
C GLU A 490 19.62 0.13 5.00
N VAL A 491 19.83 -0.82 4.08
CA VAL A 491 18.75 -1.52 3.35
C VAL A 491 17.87 -2.30 4.33
N ASN A 492 18.46 -3.00 5.31
CA ASN A 492 17.69 -3.75 6.33
C ASN A 492 16.76 -2.84 7.14
N LYS A 493 17.11 -1.58 7.37
CA LYS A 493 16.20 -0.60 8.01
C LYS A 493 15.01 -0.27 7.11
N LEU A 494 15.26 -0.06 5.81
CA LEU A 494 14.21 0.23 4.82
C LEU A 494 13.26 -0.96 4.65
N VAL A 495 13.78 -2.18 4.68
CA VAL A 495 12.97 -3.42 4.69
C VAL A 495 12.21 -3.58 6.00
N GLY A 496 12.81 -3.23 7.14
CA GLY A 496 12.18 -3.15 8.46
C GLY A 496 11.30 -1.92 8.69
N GLY A 497 10.65 -1.38 7.65
CA GLY A 497 9.63 -0.32 7.76
C GLY A 497 10.14 1.13 7.87
N VAL A 498 11.45 1.39 7.99
CA VAL A 498 11.96 2.77 8.04
C VAL A 498 11.79 3.44 6.67
N GLY A 499 10.92 4.46 6.59
CA GLY A 499 10.69 5.15 5.32
C GLY A 499 11.92 5.92 4.79
N ARG A 500 12.12 5.97 3.46
CA ARG A 500 13.24 6.71 2.82
C ARG A 500 13.32 8.20 3.23
N GLU A 501 12.19 8.81 3.56
CA GLU A 501 12.14 10.17 4.12
C GLU A 501 12.87 10.30 5.46
N TRP A 502 12.78 9.28 6.32
CA TRP A 502 13.48 9.23 7.60
C TRP A 502 14.99 9.25 7.38
N LEU A 503 15.51 8.39 6.50
CA LEU A 503 16.95 8.33 6.19
C LEU A 503 17.46 9.64 5.57
N ILE A 504 16.70 10.25 4.67
CA ILE A 504 17.03 11.58 4.13
C ILE A 504 17.11 12.62 5.26
N ARG A 505 16.15 12.67 6.19
CA ARG A 505 16.19 13.60 7.33
C ARG A 505 17.37 13.32 8.26
N ALA A 506 17.63 12.06 8.60
CA ALA A 506 18.71 11.63 9.48
C ALA A 506 20.10 12.02 8.92
N TYR A 507 20.35 11.72 7.64
CA TYR A 507 21.61 12.09 6.99
C TYR A 507 21.72 13.60 6.72
N ALA A 508 20.62 14.29 6.43
CA ALA A 508 20.60 15.77 6.33
C ALA A 508 20.89 16.46 7.68
N ALA A 509 20.54 15.84 8.81
CA ALA A 509 20.75 16.39 10.15
C ALA A 509 22.23 16.34 10.60
N ASN A 510 23.08 15.55 9.93
CA ASN A 510 24.50 15.43 10.25
C ASN A 510 25.19 16.81 10.23
N PRO A 511 25.89 17.24 11.31
CA PRO A 511 26.54 18.55 11.38
C PRO A 511 27.50 18.86 10.22
N ALA A 512 28.21 17.85 9.72
CA ALA A 512 29.12 18.01 8.57
C ALA A 512 28.37 18.28 7.26
N VAL A 513 27.23 17.62 7.05
CA VAL A 513 26.33 17.86 5.91
C VAL A 513 25.70 19.25 6.01
N LYS A 514 25.30 19.65 7.22
CA LYS A 514 24.70 20.94 7.52
C LYS A 514 25.65 22.12 7.33
N SER A 515 26.89 22.04 7.82
CA SER A 515 27.93 23.06 7.56
C SER A 515 28.26 23.14 6.07
N ARG A 516 28.37 22.01 5.36
CA ARG A 516 28.65 21.98 3.92
C ARG A 516 27.57 22.65 3.06
N LEU A 517 26.29 22.44 3.38
CA LEU A 517 25.16 22.97 2.59
C LEU A 517 24.73 24.39 2.96
N LEU A 518 24.95 24.82 4.21
CA LEU A 518 24.56 26.17 4.68
C LEU A 518 25.73 27.16 4.81
N GLY A 519 26.97 26.67 4.79
CA GLY A 519 28.17 27.45 5.08
C GLY A 519 28.40 27.68 6.58
N GLU A 520 29.63 28.06 6.94
CA GLU A 520 30.01 28.39 8.32
C GLU A 520 29.23 29.62 8.85
N PRO A 521 28.67 29.56 10.08
CA PRO A 521 27.73 30.57 10.56
C PRO A 521 28.43 31.86 11.05
N THR A 522 28.40 32.91 10.23
CA THR A 522 28.91 34.23 10.59
C THR A 522 27.88 35.08 11.36
N GLY A 523 27.96 35.08 12.70
CA GLY A 523 27.42 36.17 13.54
C GLY A 523 26.17 35.85 14.39
N ALA A 524 26.19 36.31 15.66
CA ALA A 524 25.38 35.76 16.73
C ALA A 524 23.91 36.26 16.86
N LEU A 525 23.49 37.35 16.20
CA LEU A 525 22.19 38.01 16.48
C LEU A 525 21.21 38.09 15.29
N ARG A 526 21.59 37.62 14.09
CA ARG A 526 20.64 37.40 12.98
C ARG A 526 20.37 35.92 12.66
N GLY A 527 21.15 35.00 13.24
CA GLY A 527 21.08 33.57 12.93
C GLY A 527 19.77 32.87 13.33
N ARG A 528 19.14 33.22 14.45
CA ARG A 528 17.98 32.48 14.96
C ARG A 528 16.71 32.58 14.10
N LEU A 529 16.49 33.70 13.42
CA LEU A 529 15.36 33.88 12.48
C LEU A 529 15.69 33.42 11.06
N SER A 530 16.97 33.39 10.66
CA SER A 530 17.36 32.76 9.39
C SER A 530 17.33 31.23 9.50
N GLN A 531 17.74 30.65 10.64
CA GLN A 531 17.83 29.20 10.88
C GLN A 531 16.55 28.43 10.57
N TRP A 532 15.37 28.97 10.88
CA TRP A 532 14.09 28.30 10.60
C TRP A 532 13.76 28.27 9.08
N ARG A 533 14.01 29.38 8.36
CA ARG A 533 13.88 29.44 6.90
C ARG A 533 14.97 28.67 6.16
N THR A 534 16.19 28.62 6.68
CA THR A 534 17.28 27.80 6.10
C THR A 534 17.14 26.32 6.44
N GLY A 535 16.46 25.94 7.53
CA GLY A 535 16.22 24.53 7.89
C GLY A 535 15.38 23.77 6.86
N ARG A 536 14.23 24.34 6.45
CA ARG A 536 13.43 23.77 5.34
C ARG A 536 14.21 23.73 4.04
N ARG A 537 14.86 24.85 3.68
CA ARG A 537 15.63 24.99 2.44
C ARG A 537 16.82 24.03 2.37
N HIS A 538 17.48 23.75 3.50
CA HIS A 538 18.55 22.75 3.62
C HIS A 538 18.06 21.34 3.29
N LEU A 539 16.94 20.92 3.90
CA LEU A 539 16.36 19.60 3.64
C LEU A 539 15.87 19.47 2.19
N GLU A 540 15.27 20.53 1.63
CA GLU A 540 14.89 20.59 0.21
C GLU A 540 16.11 20.50 -0.73
N THR A 541 17.19 21.22 -0.45
CA THR A 541 18.44 21.15 -1.22
C THR A 541 19.11 19.77 -1.10
N PHE A 542 19.17 19.19 0.10
CA PHE A 542 19.73 17.85 0.31
C PHE A 542 18.91 16.78 -0.42
N ARG A 543 17.57 16.83 -0.35
CA ARG A 543 16.67 15.97 -1.13
C ARG A 543 16.96 16.06 -2.63
N ALA A 544 17.06 17.27 -3.17
CA ALA A 544 17.31 17.48 -4.60
C ALA A 544 18.66 16.88 -5.04
N LEU A 545 19.71 17.03 -4.23
CA LEU A 545 21.03 16.44 -4.50
C LEU A 545 21.00 14.90 -4.43
N VAL A 546 20.26 14.30 -3.50
CA VAL A 546 20.07 12.84 -3.44
C VAL A 546 19.35 12.35 -4.70
N THR A 547 18.27 13.00 -5.13
CA THR A 547 17.57 12.64 -6.38
C THR A 547 18.46 12.83 -7.63
N GLU A 548 19.34 13.83 -7.65
CA GLU A 548 20.32 14.01 -8.73
C GLU A 548 21.42 12.92 -8.71
N ALA A 549 21.81 12.45 -7.52
CA ALA A 549 22.73 11.31 -7.39
C ALA A 549 22.08 9.99 -7.83
N GLU A 550 20.84 9.69 -7.39
CA GLU A 550 20.05 8.55 -7.88
C GLU A 550 19.95 8.58 -9.41
N ALA A 551 19.57 9.72 -10.00
CA ALA A 551 19.46 9.87 -11.46
C ALA A 551 20.79 9.64 -12.20
N ARG A 552 21.93 10.09 -11.65
CA ARG A 552 23.26 9.84 -12.24
C ARG A 552 23.67 8.37 -12.15
N GLN A 553 23.40 7.71 -11.03
CA GLN A 553 23.70 6.28 -10.84
C GLN A 553 22.85 5.41 -11.76
N VAL A 554 21.55 5.70 -11.88
CA VAL A 554 20.66 5.06 -12.87
C VAL A 554 21.16 5.28 -14.29
N ALA A 555 21.53 6.52 -14.66
CA ALA A 555 22.07 6.80 -15.99
C ALA A 555 23.40 6.07 -16.29
N GLN A 556 24.24 5.83 -15.27
CA GLN A 556 25.44 5.01 -15.41
C GLN A 556 25.08 3.54 -15.66
N ILE A 557 24.22 2.95 -14.82
CA ILE A 557 23.75 1.56 -14.98
C ILE A 557 23.15 1.34 -16.37
N LEU A 558 22.29 2.26 -16.83
CA LEU A 558 21.70 2.24 -18.17
C LEU A 558 22.74 2.39 -19.29
N GLY A 559 23.82 3.14 -19.06
CA GLY A 559 24.91 3.36 -20.03
C GLY A 559 25.79 2.12 -20.24
N ASP A 560 26.04 1.38 -19.17
CA ASP A 560 26.85 0.15 -19.16
C ASP A 560 26.12 -1.06 -19.77
N LEU A 561 24.81 -0.95 -20.04
CA LEU A 561 24.01 -2.01 -20.66
C LEU A 561 24.45 -2.37 -22.09
N PRO A 562 24.31 -3.67 -22.47
CA PRO A 562 24.45 -4.13 -23.85
C PRO A 562 23.61 -3.29 -24.82
N ARG A 563 24.14 -3.08 -26.03
CA ARG A 563 23.46 -2.29 -27.07
C ARG A 563 22.08 -2.86 -27.46
N SER A 564 21.92 -4.18 -27.40
CA SER A 564 20.64 -4.87 -27.56
C SER A 564 19.62 -4.45 -26.50
N THR A 565 20.00 -4.50 -25.23
CA THR A 565 19.16 -4.08 -24.09
C THR A 565 18.78 -2.60 -24.16
N ARG A 566 19.70 -1.71 -24.55
CA ARG A 566 19.38 -0.28 -24.74
C ARG A 566 18.36 -0.05 -25.86
N ILE A 567 18.49 -0.75 -26.98
CA ILE A 567 17.51 -0.71 -28.07
C ILE A 567 16.15 -1.30 -27.64
N ALA A 568 16.12 -2.23 -26.67
CA ALA A 568 14.89 -2.74 -26.06
C ALA A 568 14.21 -1.72 -25.14
N LEU A 569 14.98 -0.93 -24.39
CA LEU A 569 14.48 0.13 -23.48
C LEU A 569 14.05 1.42 -24.21
N GLU A 570 14.61 1.69 -25.39
CA GLU A 570 14.29 2.86 -26.22
C GLU A 570 13.00 2.68 -27.06
N ARG A 571 12.42 1.48 -27.09
CA ARG A 571 11.25 1.11 -27.91
C ARG A 571 9.96 1.01 -27.09
#